data_AF-A0A0J6LES8-F1
#
_entry.id   AF-A0A0J6LES8-F1
#
_cell.length_a   1.000
_cell.length_b   1.000
_cell.length_c   1.000
_cell.angle_alpha   90.00
_cell.angle_beta   90.00
_cell.angle_gamma   90.00
#
_symmetry.space_group_name_H-M   'P 1'
#
loop_
_entity.id
_entity.type
_entity.pdbx_description
1 polymer ?
#
loop_
_entity_poly.entity_id
_entity_poly.type
_entity_poly.pdbx_seq_one_letter_code
_entity_poly.pdbx_strand_id
1 'polypeptide(L)'
;MSDSNLDTTRFFSTLTPTLSPAFISADDAAVYAHDLIGARREEEYGGFVLSKDNHYFVTIPQSSAGALFRPSDVLSTGENGDILPPQGYAIEGIYHSHTVFPRTASLSEDENDLLDNFFSMMDLRTAVFFRHNYPRFYLSNPDGSLLRYISTDSEWERALIPLFRVIHPGPVGHLAQPAPDNSLLPSDLLAMIHLAGDLRVICPGVFWRRRSSIGADWRTRQAIDTEVESQAPLCGPILMTANAAAKWAQVQIRKKGLVQQVGFILKHAQKSEFACTRPKVAVFEYIDRASAYARSPSGAALLPADYHVFAAYHSVDNVQVPVAASQRLLMSNCFTPDNLRMGFWLIQNGIAGSVFFSAPEGALLHYRWGEQGSDRELVASVTRRNGQVSDFEHLLSVGILSALDYVRHVAQACVLEVLEVDPVWTRKGRVTESWQPFAVLPDEPASPSA
;
A
#
# COMPACT_ATOMS: atom_id res chain seq x y z
N MET A 1 -3.69 31.13 61.64
CA MET A 1 -4.64 30.47 60.73
C MET A 1 -3.91 30.34 59.40
N SER A 2 -3.60 29.09 59.06
CA SER A 2 -2.78 28.68 57.93
C SER A 2 -3.65 28.53 56.70
N ASP A 3 -3.50 29.42 55.72
CA ASP A 3 -4.05 29.22 54.38
C ASP A 3 -3.02 28.48 53.54
N SER A 4 -3.20 27.16 53.47
CA SER A 4 -2.51 26.27 52.55
C SER A 4 -3.02 26.52 51.12
N ASN A 5 -2.17 27.13 50.29
CA ASN A 5 -2.30 27.07 48.84
C ASN A 5 -2.26 25.61 48.40
N LEU A 6 -3.42 25.06 48.03
CA LEU A 6 -3.50 23.83 47.26
C LEU A 6 -3.08 24.17 45.83
N ASP A 7 -1.81 23.87 45.57
CA ASP A 7 -1.20 23.80 44.26
C ASP A 7 -1.84 22.63 43.50
N THR A 8 -2.96 22.89 42.83
CA THR A 8 -3.63 21.90 42.00
C THR A 8 -2.86 21.77 40.68
N THR A 9 -1.75 21.03 40.71
CA THR A 9 -1.14 20.48 39.49
C THR A 9 -2.22 19.74 38.71
N ARG A 10 -2.74 20.35 37.65
CA ARG A 10 -3.58 19.67 36.66
C ARG A 10 -2.72 18.59 36.04
N PHE A 11 -2.93 17.35 36.44
CA PHE A 11 -2.43 16.19 35.72
C PHE A 11 -3.09 16.20 34.34
N PHE A 12 -2.40 16.74 33.33
CA PHE A 12 -2.75 16.48 31.95
C PHE A 12 -2.54 14.97 31.73
N SER A 13 -3.64 14.23 31.65
CA SER A 13 -3.59 12.83 31.23
C SER A 13 -2.95 12.78 29.85
N THR A 14 -1.77 12.19 29.74
CA THR A 14 -1.09 11.99 28.46
C THR A 14 -1.81 10.89 27.69
N LEU A 15 -2.45 11.23 26.57
CA LEU A 15 -3.02 10.23 25.67
C LEU A 15 -1.88 9.41 25.06
N THR A 16 -1.91 8.08 25.24
CA THR A 16 -0.95 7.15 24.66
C THR A 16 -1.63 6.31 23.58
N PRO A 17 -1.61 6.75 22.30
CA PRO A 17 -2.27 6.01 21.24
C PRO A 17 -1.53 4.71 20.91
N THR A 18 -2.28 3.68 20.51
CA THR A 18 -1.71 2.50 19.87
C THR A 18 -1.11 2.90 18.52
N LEU A 19 0.10 2.44 18.24
CA LEU A 19 0.82 2.73 17.01
C LEU A 19 0.86 1.52 16.07
N SER A 20 0.95 1.80 14.78
CA SER A 20 1.24 0.82 13.74
C SER A 20 2.67 0.24 13.86
N PRO A 21 3.02 -0.77 13.04
CA PRO A 21 4.41 -1.05 12.72
C PRO A 21 5.14 0.16 12.11
N ALA A 22 6.46 0.03 11.96
CA ALA A 22 7.30 1.05 11.34
C ALA A 22 7.22 1.02 9.79
N PHE A 23 7.39 2.17 9.15
CA PHE A 23 7.35 2.36 7.70
C PHE A 23 8.54 3.19 7.21
N ILE A 24 8.87 3.03 5.92
CA ILE A 24 9.99 3.73 5.27
C ILE A 24 9.68 5.23 5.09
N SER A 25 8.43 5.57 4.81
CA SER A 25 8.01 6.96 4.58
C SER A 25 6.69 7.31 5.26
N ALA A 26 6.44 8.61 5.43
CA ALA A 26 5.17 9.13 5.92
C ALA A 26 3.99 8.72 5.02
N ASP A 27 4.19 8.71 3.70
CA ASP A 27 3.17 8.29 2.73
C ASP A 27 2.84 6.80 2.90
N ASP A 28 3.83 5.92 3.10
CA ASP A 28 3.59 4.49 3.35
C ASP A 28 2.77 4.25 4.63
N ALA A 29 3.10 5.00 5.69
CA ALA A 29 2.39 4.93 6.96
C ALA A 29 0.93 5.44 6.83
N ALA A 30 0.72 6.55 6.11
CA ALA A 30 -0.61 7.08 5.83
C ALA A 30 -1.45 6.12 4.97
N VAL A 31 -0.83 5.44 4.01
CA VAL A 31 -1.48 4.39 3.21
C VAL A 31 -1.92 3.21 4.08
N TYR A 32 -1.13 2.83 5.09
CA TYR A 32 -1.54 1.82 6.04
C TYR A 32 -2.76 2.25 6.87
N ALA A 33 -2.79 3.51 7.34
CA ALA A 33 -3.97 4.05 8.01
C ALA A 33 -5.20 4.06 7.10
N HIS A 34 -5.05 4.46 5.84
CA HIS A 34 -6.09 4.42 4.82
C HIS A 34 -6.64 3.00 4.60
N ASP A 35 -5.75 2.00 4.48
CA ASP A 35 -6.14 0.58 4.36
C ASP A 35 -6.90 0.08 5.61
N LEU A 36 -6.54 0.56 6.81
CA LEU A 36 -7.24 0.24 8.05
C LEU A 36 -8.64 0.86 8.09
N ILE A 37 -8.80 2.11 7.66
CA ILE A 37 -10.12 2.77 7.56
C ILE A 37 -11.00 1.98 6.59
N GLY A 38 -10.46 1.58 5.44
CA GLY A 38 -11.14 0.72 4.49
C GLY A 38 -12.41 1.38 3.94
N ALA A 39 -13.56 0.70 4.02
CA ALA A 39 -14.86 1.21 3.56
C ALA A 39 -15.72 1.86 4.68
N ARG A 40 -15.18 2.03 5.89
CA ARG A 40 -15.90 2.64 7.02
C ARG A 40 -16.09 4.13 6.80
N ARG A 41 -17.34 4.59 6.69
CA ARG A 41 -17.72 5.98 6.30
C ARG A 41 -18.90 6.51 7.11
N GLU A 42 -19.31 5.78 8.14
CA GLU A 42 -20.36 6.15 9.09
C GLU A 42 -19.95 7.34 9.97
N GLU A 43 -18.66 7.46 10.26
CA GLU A 43 -18.05 8.52 11.05
C GLU A 43 -16.74 8.95 10.37
N GLU A 44 -16.25 10.12 10.72
CA GLU A 44 -14.89 10.51 10.36
C GLU A 44 -13.89 9.78 11.25
N TYR A 45 -12.97 9.06 10.63
CA TYR A 45 -11.84 8.41 11.29
C TYR A 45 -10.58 9.20 11.03
N GLY A 46 -9.75 9.40 12.04
CA GLY A 46 -8.49 10.10 11.86
C GLY A 46 -7.41 9.72 12.86
N GLY A 47 -6.26 10.36 12.71
CA GLY A 47 -5.08 10.14 13.52
C GLY A 47 -3.87 10.90 13.00
N PHE A 48 -2.69 10.54 13.49
CA PHE A 48 -1.44 11.21 13.17
C PHE A 48 -0.43 10.28 12.53
N VAL A 49 0.36 10.83 11.61
CA VAL A 49 1.61 10.26 11.14
C VAL A 49 2.73 10.79 12.02
N LEU A 50 3.52 9.88 12.58
CA LEU A 50 4.61 10.19 13.52
C LEU A 50 5.94 9.71 12.94
N SER A 51 7.04 10.34 13.33
CA SER A 51 8.39 9.84 13.08
C SER A 51 9.17 9.62 14.37
N LYS A 52 10.04 8.61 14.35
CA LYS A 52 11.03 8.31 15.39
C LYS A 52 12.15 7.48 14.79
N ASP A 53 13.41 7.81 15.11
CA ASP A 53 14.58 7.05 14.68
C ASP A 53 14.62 6.75 13.16
N ASN A 54 14.30 7.75 12.33
CA ASN A 54 14.18 7.66 10.86
C ASN A 54 13.11 6.68 10.34
N HIS A 55 12.17 6.28 11.19
CA HIS A 55 11.02 5.46 10.82
C HIS A 55 9.73 6.25 10.99
N TYR A 56 8.73 5.87 10.22
CA TYR A 56 7.40 6.47 10.28
C TYR A 56 6.38 5.49 10.86
N PHE A 57 5.42 6.03 11.60
CA PHE A 57 4.36 5.30 12.28
C PHE A 57 3.05 6.04 12.08
N VAL A 58 1.93 5.36 12.25
CA VAL A 58 0.63 6.01 12.42
C VAL A 58 0.01 5.61 13.74
N THR A 59 -0.72 6.53 14.36
CA THR A 59 -1.71 6.14 15.37
C THR A 59 -2.77 5.30 14.68
N ILE A 60 -3.35 4.31 15.35
CA ILE A 60 -4.46 3.53 14.77
C ILE A 60 -5.70 4.45 14.59
N PRO A 61 -6.44 4.36 13.46
CA PRO A 61 -7.57 5.27 13.21
C PRO A 61 -8.62 5.22 14.31
N GLN A 62 -9.02 6.39 14.80
CA GLN A 62 -10.06 6.57 15.81
C GLN A 62 -11.13 7.50 15.29
N SER A 63 -12.39 7.27 15.67
CA SER A 63 -13.46 8.24 15.44
C SER A 63 -13.69 9.10 16.68
N SER A 64 -14.21 10.30 16.45
CA SER A 64 -14.55 11.26 17.49
C SER A 64 -16.05 11.29 17.73
N ALA A 65 -16.48 11.68 18.94
CA ALA A 65 -17.90 11.87 19.21
C ALA A 65 -18.47 13.08 18.43
N GLY A 66 -19.31 12.83 17.43
CA GLY A 66 -19.94 13.84 16.58
C GLY A 66 -19.63 13.61 15.09
N ALA A 67 -19.95 14.60 14.24
CA ALA A 67 -19.80 14.47 12.79
C ALA A 67 -18.37 14.76 12.27
N LEU A 68 -17.50 15.37 13.08
CA LEU A 68 -16.16 15.79 12.68
C LEU A 68 -15.08 15.14 13.55
N PHE A 69 -13.99 14.71 12.93
CA PHE A 69 -12.80 14.22 13.62
C PHE A 69 -12.13 15.34 14.45
N ARG A 70 -11.82 15.05 15.71
CA ARG A 70 -11.11 15.98 16.61
C ARG A 70 -9.69 15.47 16.87
N PRO A 71 -8.65 16.22 16.43
CA PRO A 71 -7.26 15.81 16.63
C PRO A 71 -6.88 15.62 18.11
N SER A 72 -7.52 16.36 19.02
CA SER A 72 -7.31 16.29 20.48
C SER A 72 -7.80 14.99 21.14
N ASP A 73 -8.61 14.18 20.44
CA ASP A 73 -9.09 12.90 20.97
C ASP A 73 -8.00 11.81 20.86
N VAL A 74 -7.02 12.00 19.96
CA VAL A 74 -5.93 11.04 19.71
C VAL A 74 -4.65 11.42 20.44
N LEU A 75 -4.31 12.71 20.47
CA LEU A 75 -3.10 13.25 21.10
C LEU A 75 -3.42 14.48 21.95
N SER A 76 -2.69 14.66 23.05
CA SER A 76 -2.88 15.78 23.98
C SER A 76 -2.57 17.13 23.32
N THR A 77 -3.29 18.17 23.73
CA THR A 77 -3.07 19.56 23.26
C THR A 77 -2.25 20.35 24.30
N GLY A 78 -1.26 21.10 23.85
CA GLY A 78 -0.46 22.02 24.65
C GLY A 78 -1.18 23.33 24.92
N GLU A 79 -0.58 24.17 25.76
CA GLU A 79 -1.16 25.45 26.20
C GLU A 79 -1.37 26.45 25.04
N ASN A 80 -0.57 26.35 23.98
CA ASN A 80 -0.67 27.17 22.78
C ASN A 80 -1.70 26.65 21.76
N GLY A 81 -2.38 25.54 22.04
CA GLY A 81 -3.34 24.91 21.12
C GLY A 81 -2.71 23.91 20.14
N ASP A 82 -1.39 23.71 20.16
CA ASP A 82 -0.72 22.70 19.33
C ASP A 82 -0.93 21.30 19.90
N ILE A 83 -1.00 20.31 19.02
CA ILE A 83 -0.95 18.90 19.38
C ILE A 83 0.48 18.51 19.78
N LEU A 84 0.60 17.85 20.93
CA LEU A 84 1.87 17.38 21.47
C LEU A 84 2.15 15.94 20.99
N PRO A 85 3.33 15.66 20.41
CA PRO A 85 3.71 14.30 20.06
C PRO A 85 3.88 13.42 21.30
N PRO A 86 3.67 12.09 21.17
CA PRO A 86 4.13 11.13 22.18
C PRO A 86 5.63 11.27 22.44
N GLN A 87 6.08 10.92 23.64
CA GLN A 87 7.48 11.07 24.04
C GLN A 87 8.45 10.39 23.06
N GLY A 88 9.40 11.16 22.53
CA GLY A 88 10.42 10.70 21.59
C GLY A 88 9.95 10.56 20.14
N TYR A 89 8.73 10.98 19.82
CA TYR A 89 8.23 11.07 18.46
C TYR A 89 8.13 12.54 18.01
N ALA A 90 8.13 12.75 16.70
CA ALA A 90 7.71 14.01 16.09
C ALA A 90 6.44 13.78 15.26
N ILE A 91 5.61 14.83 15.10
CA ILE A 91 4.42 14.76 14.26
C ILE A 91 4.81 15.14 12.83
N GLU A 92 4.55 14.23 11.88
CA GLU A 92 4.87 14.38 10.46
C GLU A 92 3.65 14.69 9.60
N GLY A 93 2.46 14.49 10.16
CA GLY A 93 1.21 14.78 9.48
C GLY A 93 -0.01 14.33 10.27
N ILE A 94 -1.17 14.69 9.74
CA ILE A 94 -2.48 14.25 10.19
C ILE A 94 -3.17 13.52 9.03
N TYR A 95 -3.98 12.53 9.34
CA TYR A 95 -4.85 11.90 8.37
C TYR A 95 -6.27 11.86 8.90
N HIS A 96 -7.25 11.97 8.00
CA HIS A 96 -8.65 11.71 8.33
C HIS A 96 -9.40 11.17 7.11
N SER A 97 -10.58 10.60 7.34
CA SER A 97 -11.55 10.26 6.30
C SER A 97 -12.73 11.22 6.36
N HIS A 98 -13.44 11.35 5.24
CA HIS A 98 -14.77 11.96 5.24
C HIS A 98 -15.87 10.92 5.39
N THR A 99 -17.00 11.36 5.94
CA THR A 99 -18.29 10.70 5.72
C THR A 99 -18.77 10.98 4.30
N VAL A 100 -19.68 10.17 3.77
CA VAL A 100 -20.35 10.51 2.51
C VAL A 100 -21.28 11.70 2.75
N PHE A 101 -21.08 12.81 2.03
CA PHE A 101 -21.94 13.98 2.19
C PHE A 101 -23.30 13.75 1.53
N PRO A 102 -24.40 14.30 2.07
CA PRO A 102 -25.64 14.40 1.32
C PRO A 102 -25.40 15.20 0.04
N ARG A 103 -25.84 14.66 -1.10
CA ARG A 103 -25.74 15.35 -2.40
C ARG A 103 -26.38 16.74 -2.30
N THR A 104 -25.67 17.75 -2.82
CA THR A 104 -26.15 19.13 -2.89
C THR A 104 -26.89 19.33 -4.20
N ALA A 105 -28.20 19.55 -4.12
CA ALA A 105 -29.09 19.64 -5.29
C ALA A 105 -28.75 20.78 -6.27
N SER A 106 -28.05 21.83 -5.82
CA SER A 106 -27.61 22.94 -6.67
C SER A 106 -26.30 22.67 -7.43
N LEU A 107 -25.60 21.57 -7.12
CA LEU A 107 -24.36 21.18 -7.78
C LEU A 107 -24.65 20.11 -8.85
N SER A 108 -23.84 20.09 -9.92
CA SER A 108 -23.84 18.98 -10.87
C SER A 108 -23.35 17.69 -10.18
N GLU A 109 -23.56 16.53 -10.81
CA GLU A 109 -23.01 15.27 -10.30
C GLU A 109 -21.48 15.31 -10.21
N ASP A 110 -20.79 15.87 -11.22
CA ASP A 110 -19.33 16.00 -11.22
C ASP A 110 -18.81 16.87 -10.05
N GLU A 111 -19.51 17.96 -9.72
CA GLU A 111 -19.13 18.82 -8.59
C GLU A 111 -19.44 18.14 -7.24
N ASN A 112 -20.53 17.38 -7.14
CA ASN A 112 -20.81 16.57 -5.96
C ASN A 112 -19.76 15.45 -5.78
N ASP A 113 -19.37 14.77 -6.86
CA ASP A 113 -18.32 13.73 -6.81
C ASP A 113 -16.97 14.33 -6.43
N LEU A 114 -16.65 15.54 -6.90
CA LEU A 114 -15.45 16.24 -6.47
C LEU A 114 -15.54 16.65 -4.99
N LEU A 115 -16.69 17.15 -4.54
CA LEU A 115 -16.91 17.49 -3.12
C LEU A 115 -16.69 16.29 -2.20
N ASP A 116 -17.21 15.12 -2.58
CA ASP A 116 -17.09 13.89 -1.79
C ASP A 116 -15.65 13.34 -1.77
N ASN A 117 -14.82 13.69 -2.76
CA ASN A 117 -13.47 13.13 -2.93
C ASN A 117 -12.37 14.21 -2.85
N PHE A 118 -12.62 15.34 -2.20
CA PHE A 118 -11.64 16.42 -2.08
C PHE A 118 -11.67 17.08 -0.71
N PHE A 119 -10.56 17.75 -0.35
CA PHE A 119 -10.47 18.48 0.91
C PHE A 119 -11.56 19.54 1.01
N SER A 120 -12.25 19.58 2.16
CA SER A 120 -13.18 20.66 2.44
C SER A 120 -12.42 21.97 2.68
N MET A 121 -13.14 23.09 2.58
CA MET A 121 -12.59 24.40 2.91
C MET A 121 -12.04 24.45 4.36
N MET A 122 -12.68 23.74 5.29
CA MET A 122 -12.25 23.64 6.68
C MET A 122 -10.94 22.85 6.80
N ASP A 123 -10.77 21.78 6.03
CA ASP A 123 -9.56 20.96 6.03
C ASP A 123 -8.36 21.78 5.54
N LEU A 124 -8.52 22.49 4.42
CA LEU A 124 -7.46 23.33 3.84
C LEU A 124 -7.08 24.48 4.77
N ARG A 125 -8.06 25.11 5.43
CA ARG A 125 -7.82 26.11 6.45
C ARG A 125 -7.01 25.56 7.62
N THR A 126 -7.37 24.37 8.09
CA THR A 126 -6.66 23.68 9.17
C THR A 126 -5.23 23.35 8.72
N ALA A 127 -5.06 22.91 7.47
CA ALA A 127 -3.76 22.63 6.88
C ALA A 127 -2.83 23.83 6.82
N VAL A 128 -3.35 24.98 6.40
CA VAL A 128 -2.57 26.22 6.38
C VAL A 128 -2.27 26.70 7.80
N PHE A 129 -3.25 26.65 8.71
CA PHE A 129 -3.10 27.18 10.07
C PHE A 129 -2.14 26.35 10.93
N PHE A 130 -2.22 25.01 10.88
CA PHE A 130 -1.43 24.10 11.69
C PHE A 130 -0.20 23.53 10.97
N ARG A 131 0.22 24.12 9.84
CA ARG A 131 1.39 23.67 9.07
C ARG A 131 2.68 23.59 9.90
N HIS A 132 2.82 24.41 10.94
CA HIS A 132 3.97 24.39 11.86
C HIS A 132 3.93 23.20 12.82
N ASN A 133 2.76 22.64 13.07
CA ASN A 133 2.56 21.55 14.02
C ASN A 133 2.52 20.18 13.33
N TYR A 134 1.83 20.07 12.19
CA TYR A 134 1.78 18.84 11.39
C TYR A 134 1.77 19.18 9.88
N PRO A 135 2.90 19.00 9.18
CA PRO A 135 3.11 19.60 7.85
C PRO A 135 2.39 18.90 6.69
N ARG A 136 1.86 17.69 6.89
CA ARG A 136 1.19 16.89 5.85
C ARG A 136 -0.23 16.57 6.26
N PHE A 137 -1.18 16.83 5.37
CA PHE A 137 -2.58 16.50 5.56
C PHE A 137 -2.98 15.43 4.58
N TYR A 138 -3.43 14.30 5.09
CA TYR A 138 -3.89 13.18 4.29
C TYR A 138 -5.41 13.03 4.39
N LEU A 139 -6.07 12.87 3.24
CA LEU A 139 -7.51 12.64 3.16
C LEU A 139 -7.81 11.29 2.53
N SER A 140 -8.43 10.41 3.30
CA SER A 140 -8.92 9.10 2.87
C SER A 140 -10.35 9.22 2.34
N ASN A 141 -10.49 9.23 1.02
CA ASN A 141 -11.76 9.48 0.35
C ASN A 141 -12.68 8.25 0.28
N PRO A 142 -14.00 8.45 0.10
CA PRO A 142 -14.97 7.39 -0.17
C PRO A 142 -14.70 6.57 -1.44
N ASP A 143 -14.13 7.18 -2.50
CA ASP A 143 -13.79 6.47 -3.74
C ASP A 143 -12.59 5.51 -3.64
N GLY A 144 -11.98 5.41 -2.46
CA GLY A 144 -10.78 4.60 -2.21
C GLY A 144 -9.47 5.31 -2.54
N SER A 145 -9.49 6.60 -2.89
CA SER A 145 -8.28 7.38 -3.04
C SER A 145 -7.74 7.91 -1.71
N LEU A 146 -6.43 8.17 -1.68
CA LEU A 146 -5.76 8.88 -0.59
C LEU A 146 -5.09 10.11 -1.18
N LEU A 147 -5.52 11.30 -0.75
CA LEU A 147 -4.88 12.55 -1.13
C LEU A 147 -3.91 13.01 -0.05
N ARG A 148 -2.93 13.81 -0.46
CA ARG A 148 -2.03 14.55 0.43
C ARG A 148 -1.99 16.01 0.02
N TYR A 149 -2.10 16.89 1.00
CA TYR A 149 -1.82 18.31 0.87
C TYR A 149 -0.67 18.71 1.80
N ILE A 150 0.30 19.45 1.28
CA ILE A 150 1.36 20.11 2.05
C ILE A 150 1.28 21.60 1.81
N SER A 151 1.08 22.35 2.90
CA SER A 151 1.12 23.81 2.86
C SER A 151 2.56 24.28 2.64
N THR A 152 2.77 25.18 1.68
CA THR A 152 4.10 25.69 1.29
C THR A 152 4.35 27.12 1.77
N ASP A 153 3.36 27.74 2.42
CA ASP A 153 3.33 29.17 2.77
C ASP A 153 3.55 30.08 1.55
N SER A 154 3.04 29.66 0.39
CA SER A 154 3.16 30.44 -0.85
C SER A 154 2.36 31.75 -0.80
N GLU A 155 2.70 32.69 -1.67
CA GLU A 155 1.92 33.94 -1.81
C GLU A 155 0.45 33.66 -2.14
N TRP A 156 0.18 32.62 -2.93
CA TRP A 156 -1.16 32.16 -3.26
C TRP A 156 -1.89 31.61 -2.02
N GLU A 157 -1.25 30.79 -1.18
CA GLU A 157 -1.88 30.34 0.08
C GLU A 157 -2.23 31.51 1.00
N ARG A 158 -1.32 32.49 1.13
CA ARG A 158 -1.56 33.67 1.96
C ARG A 158 -2.72 34.52 1.42
N ALA A 159 -2.87 34.60 0.09
CA ALA A 159 -4.01 35.25 -0.54
C ALA A 159 -5.35 34.53 -0.32
N LEU A 160 -5.32 33.21 -0.04
CA LEU A 160 -6.52 32.42 0.30
C LEU A 160 -6.91 32.52 1.78
N ILE A 161 -5.99 32.91 2.68
CA ILE A 161 -6.27 33.04 4.13
C ILE A 161 -7.52 33.89 4.43
N PRO A 162 -7.74 35.07 3.80
CA PRO A 162 -8.96 35.85 4.04
C PRO A 162 -10.24 35.11 3.66
N LEU A 163 -10.24 34.33 2.56
CA LEU A 163 -11.39 33.51 2.16
C LEU A 163 -11.68 32.42 3.21
N PHE A 164 -10.64 31.82 3.77
CA PHE A 164 -10.78 30.84 4.86
C PHE A 164 -11.28 31.46 6.18
N ARG A 165 -11.08 32.77 6.40
CA ARG A 165 -11.52 33.48 7.63
C ARG A 165 -13.00 33.83 7.64
N VAL A 166 -13.66 33.91 6.49
CA VAL A 166 -15.10 34.26 6.38
C VAL A 166 -16.02 33.13 6.90
N ILE A 167 -15.49 31.92 7.08
CA ILE A 167 -16.22 30.76 7.59
C ILE A 167 -15.77 30.45 9.03
N HIS A 168 -16.06 31.36 9.95
CA HIS A 168 -16.09 31.04 11.37
C HIS A 168 -17.53 31.17 11.87
N PRO A 169 -18.19 30.06 12.27
CA PRO A 169 -19.29 30.17 13.20
C PRO A 169 -18.68 30.66 14.53
N GLY A 170 -19.01 31.89 14.91
CA GLY A 170 -18.90 32.32 16.30
C GLY A 170 -19.89 31.55 17.19
N PRO A 171 -19.91 31.82 18.51
CA PRO A 171 -20.67 31.03 19.47
C PRO A 171 -22.16 30.95 19.11
N VAL A 172 -22.72 29.78 19.41
CA VAL A 172 -24.12 29.33 19.26
C VAL A 172 -25.14 30.47 19.28
N GLY A 173 -25.89 30.67 18.18
CA GLY A 173 -27.19 31.35 18.29
C GLY A 173 -27.79 32.05 17.07
N HIS A 174 -27.02 32.63 16.14
CA HIS A 174 -27.63 33.50 15.11
C HIS A 174 -26.90 33.44 13.76
N LEU A 175 -27.59 32.93 12.73
CA LEU A 175 -27.22 33.06 11.32
C LEU A 175 -28.12 34.11 10.66
N ALA A 176 -27.53 35.19 10.14
CA ALA A 176 -28.00 35.87 8.94
C ALA A 176 -27.03 37.00 8.54
N GLN A 177 -26.44 36.90 7.34
CA GLN A 177 -27.02 37.55 6.16
C GLN A 177 -26.70 36.73 4.90
N PRO A 178 -27.66 36.60 3.96
CA PRO A 178 -27.41 36.04 2.64
C PRO A 178 -26.97 37.10 1.62
N ALA A 179 -26.33 36.60 0.53
CA ALA A 179 -26.27 37.12 -0.85
C ALA A 179 -25.01 37.92 -1.28
N PRO A 180 -24.61 37.89 -2.58
CA PRO A 180 -25.22 37.22 -3.74
C PRO A 180 -24.30 36.17 -4.41
N ASP A 181 -24.89 35.15 -5.06
CA ASP A 181 -24.40 34.38 -6.22
C ASP A 181 -22.95 33.86 -6.32
N ASN A 182 -22.13 33.92 -5.27
CA ASN A 182 -20.74 33.46 -5.31
C ASN A 182 -20.57 32.14 -4.52
N SER A 183 -21.29 31.09 -4.93
CA SER A 183 -21.02 29.74 -4.45
C SER A 183 -19.73 29.27 -5.13
N LEU A 184 -18.60 29.39 -4.44
CA LEU A 184 -17.37 28.74 -4.86
C LEU A 184 -17.67 27.25 -5.08
N LEU A 185 -17.54 26.79 -6.32
CA LEU A 185 -17.71 25.38 -6.63
C LEU A 185 -16.51 24.59 -6.07
N PRO A 186 -16.69 23.30 -5.76
CA PRO A 186 -15.57 22.41 -5.44
C PRO A 186 -14.42 22.51 -6.43
N SER A 187 -14.71 22.68 -7.73
CA SER A 187 -13.67 22.86 -8.74
C SER A 187 -12.99 24.23 -8.73
N ASP A 188 -13.67 25.30 -8.29
CA ASP A 188 -13.04 26.60 -8.07
C ASP A 188 -12.05 26.52 -6.89
N LEU A 189 -12.44 25.83 -5.81
CA LEU A 189 -11.57 25.58 -4.67
C LEU A 189 -10.31 24.80 -5.08
N LEU A 190 -10.48 23.77 -5.90
CA LEU A 190 -9.37 23.00 -6.44
C LEU A 190 -8.45 23.88 -7.30
N ALA A 191 -9.02 24.69 -8.21
CA ALA A 191 -8.28 25.62 -9.07
C ALA A 191 -7.40 26.60 -8.25
N MET A 192 -7.91 27.06 -7.12
CA MET A 192 -7.17 27.94 -6.21
C MET A 192 -6.05 27.21 -5.47
N ILE A 193 -6.33 26.03 -4.91
CA ILE A 193 -5.41 25.38 -3.98
C ILE A 193 -4.27 24.63 -4.68
N HIS A 194 -4.48 24.12 -5.90
CA HIS A 194 -3.42 23.41 -6.63
C HIS A 194 -2.25 24.32 -7.03
N LEU A 195 -2.45 25.64 -7.07
CA LEU A 195 -1.39 26.64 -7.28
C LEU A 195 -0.72 27.06 -5.97
N ALA A 196 -1.36 26.76 -4.84
CA ALA A 196 -1.04 27.31 -3.55
C ALA A 196 -0.15 26.36 -2.72
N GLY A 197 -0.34 25.05 -2.82
CA GLY A 197 0.46 24.05 -2.10
C GLY A 197 0.80 22.82 -2.92
N ASP A 198 1.47 21.83 -2.30
CA ASP A 198 1.76 20.53 -2.93
C ASP A 198 0.57 19.59 -2.69
N LEU A 199 -0.30 19.51 -3.68
CA LEU A 199 -1.46 18.63 -3.70
C LEU A 199 -1.19 17.40 -4.56
N ARG A 200 -1.32 16.20 -3.97
CA ARG A 200 -1.05 14.93 -4.65
C ARG A 200 -2.06 13.85 -4.34
N VAL A 201 -2.23 12.95 -5.29
CA VAL A 201 -2.86 11.64 -5.08
C VAL A 201 -1.78 10.64 -4.70
N ILE A 202 -1.90 10.02 -3.53
CA ILE A 202 -1.01 8.98 -3.01
C ILE A 202 -1.56 7.58 -3.31
N CYS A 203 -2.85 7.34 -3.11
CA CYS A 203 -3.51 6.13 -3.59
C CYS A 203 -4.55 6.49 -4.64
N PRO A 204 -4.55 5.84 -5.81
CA PRO A 204 -5.64 5.95 -6.76
C PRO A 204 -6.95 5.36 -6.24
N GLY A 205 -8.07 6.01 -6.57
CA GLY A 205 -9.44 5.56 -6.35
C GLY A 205 -10.27 5.60 -7.64
N VAL A 206 -11.61 5.49 -7.51
CA VAL A 206 -12.53 5.53 -8.66
C VAL A 206 -12.57 6.92 -9.33
N PHE A 207 -12.55 7.99 -8.52
CA PHE A 207 -12.52 9.37 -8.98
C PHE A 207 -11.08 9.80 -9.25
N TRP A 208 -10.19 9.70 -8.27
CA TRP A 208 -8.77 10.02 -8.47
C TRP A 208 -8.00 8.83 -9.02
N ARG A 209 -8.04 8.64 -10.34
CA ARG A 209 -7.56 7.40 -10.98
C ARG A 209 -6.05 7.20 -11.01
N ARG A 210 -5.25 8.18 -10.57
CA ARG A 210 -3.78 8.15 -10.71
C ARG A 210 -3.04 8.73 -9.55
N ARG A 211 -1.90 8.11 -9.24
CA ARG A 211 -0.88 8.66 -8.35
C ARG A 211 -0.09 9.74 -9.08
N SER A 212 -0.41 10.99 -8.80
CA SER A 212 0.23 12.15 -9.44
C SER A 212 0.04 13.41 -8.60
N SER A 213 0.76 14.48 -8.95
CA SER A 213 0.40 15.82 -8.49
C SER A 213 -0.86 16.29 -9.21
N ILE A 214 -1.78 16.90 -8.46
CA ILE A 214 -3.01 17.50 -9.01
C ILE A 214 -2.66 18.90 -9.51
N GLY A 215 -2.91 19.16 -10.80
CA GLY A 215 -2.67 20.45 -11.44
C GLY A 215 -3.91 20.99 -12.15
N ALA A 216 -3.77 22.09 -12.90
CA ALA A 216 -4.88 22.74 -13.61
C ALA A 216 -5.59 21.80 -14.61
N ASP A 217 -4.85 20.83 -15.15
CA ASP A 217 -5.31 19.83 -16.12
C ASP A 217 -5.78 18.52 -15.46
N TRP A 218 -6.16 18.56 -14.18
CA TRP A 218 -6.58 17.37 -13.43
C TRP A 218 -7.71 16.58 -14.13
N ARG A 219 -8.68 17.25 -14.76
CA ARG A 219 -9.77 16.57 -15.49
C ARG A 219 -9.27 15.77 -16.69
N THR A 220 -8.35 16.32 -17.48
CA THR A 220 -7.84 15.64 -18.69
C THR A 220 -6.81 14.56 -18.34
N ARG A 221 -6.00 14.77 -17.29
CA ARG A 221 -5.00 13.79 -16.83
C ARG A 221 -5.59 12.52 -16.23
N GLN A 222 -6.83 12.54 -15.75
CA GLN A 222 -7.49 11.32 -15.30
C GLN A 222 -7.80 10.32 -16.44
N ALA A 223 -7.77 10.74 -17.72
CA ALA A 223 -8.17 9.91 -18.87
C ALA A 223 -7.01 9.22 -19.64
N ILE A 224 -5.76 9.68 -19.49
CA ILE A 224 -4.60 9.25 -20.35
C ILE A 224 -3.86 7.99 -19.82
N ASP A 225 -4.39 6.77 -19.87
CA ASP A 225 -3.88 5.60 -19.08
C ASP A 225 -2.43 5.12 -19.35
N THR A 226 -1.64 5.87 -20.11
CA THR A 226 -0.32 5.51 -20.62
C THR A 226 0.86 6.17 -19.91
N GLU A 227 0.65 7.04 -18.92
CA GLU A 227 1.77 7.68 -18.20
C GLU A 227 2.44 6.75 -17.17
N VAL A 228 3.77 6.65 -17.26
CA VAL A 228 4.61 5.86 -16.36
C VAL A 228 4.72 6.57 -15.01
N GLU A 229 4.51 5.82 -13.92
CA GLU A 229 4.65 6.34 -12.57
C GLU A 229 6.08 6.83 -12.31
N SER A 230 6.22 8.10 -11.93
CA SER A 230 7.50 8.79 -11.73
C SER A 230 7.98 8.79 -10.27
N GLN A 231 7.29 8.08 -9.39
CA GLN A 231 7.56 8.04 -7.95
C GLN A 231 7.95 6.63 -7.50
N ALA A 232 8.79 6.55 -6.47
CA ALA A 232 9.12 5.27 -5.83
C ALA A 232 7.84 4.52 -5.41
N PRO A 233 7.83 3.17 -5.48
CA PRO A 233 6.67 2.39 -5.12
C PRO A 233 6.33 2.57 -3.65
N LEU A 234 5.04 2.64 -3.34
CA LEU A 234 4.56 2.54 -1.97
C LEU A 234 4.92 1.15 -1.41
N CYS A 235 5.34 1.14 -0.17
CA CYS A 235 5.82 -0.03 0.55
C CYS A 235 4.90 -0.39 1.72
N GLY A 236 4.92 -1.66 2.11
CA GLY A 236 4.36 -2.14 3.36
C GLY A 236 5.24 -1.79 4.57
N PRO A 237 4.92 -2.35 5.75
CA PRO A 237 5.69 -2.11 6.95
C PRO A 237 7.11 -2.70 6.83
N ILE A 238 8.01 -2.14 7.63
CA ILE A 238 9.36 -2.67 7.83
C ILE A 238 9.29 -3.91 8.72
N LEU A 239 9.94 -4.97 8.26
CA LEU A 239 9.90 -6.32 8.80
C LEU A 239 11.32 -6.88 8.91
N MET A 240 11.53 -7.83 9.81
CA MET A 240 12.87 -8.34 10.14
C MET A 240 13.41 -9.38 9.14
N THR A 241 12.54 -9.94 8.28
CA THR A 241 12.94 -10.98 7.32
C THR A 241 12.20 -10.83 5.99
N ALA A 242 12.83 -11.30 4.90
CA ALA A 242 12.18 -11.39 3.60
C ALA A 242 10.93 -12.28 3.64
N ASN A 243 10.94 -13.37 4.42
CA ASN A 243 9.78 -14.26 4.55
C ASN A 243 8.60 -13.55 5.21
N ALA A 244 8.84 -12.70 6.22
CA ALA A 244 7.78 -11.88 6.82
C ALA A 244 7.20 -10.88 5.81
N ALA A 245 8.06 -10.24 4.99
CA ALA A 245 7.62 -9.34 3.93
C ALA A 245 6.80 -10.07 2.85
N ALA A 246 7.20 -11.27 2.46
CA ALA A 246 6.46 -12.12 1.53
C ALA A 246 5.08 -12.51 2.07
N LYS A 247 4.98 -12.86 3.35
CA LYS A 247 3.69 -13.16 4.01
C LYS A 247 2.78 -11.94 4.06
N TRP A 248 3.33 -10.76 4.37
CA TRP A 248 2.55 -9.52 4.34
C TRP A 248 2.04 -9.23 2.92
N ALA A 249 2.89 -9.38 1.90
CA ALA A 249 2.50 -9.24 0.50
C ALA A 249 1.39 -10.22 0.11
N GLN A 250 1.49 -11.49 0.51
CA GLN A 250 0.46 -12.50 0.30
C GLN A 250 -0.90 -12.08 0.89
N VAL A 251 -0.91 -11.57 2.13
CA VAL A 251 -2.15 -11.06 2.75
C VAL A 251 -2.77 -9.95 1.91
N GLN A 252 -1.96 -9.03 1.35
CA GLN A 252 -2.49 -7.97 0.48
C GLN A 252 -2.97 -8.49 -0.88
N ILE A 253 -2.24 -9.43 -1.49
CA ILE A 253 -2.63 -10.06 -2.77
C ILE A 253 -4.01 -10.67 -2.63
N ARG A 254 -4.26 -11.40 -1.54
CA ARG A 254 -5.53 -12.12 -1.28
C ARG A 254 -6.72 -11.21 -1.00
N LYS A 255 -6.50 -9.93 -0.67
CA LYS A 255 -7.59 -8.95 -0.56
C LYS A 255 -8.15 -8.55 -1.92
N LYS A 256 -7.35 -8.69 -2.98
CA LYS A 256 -7.76 -8.44 -4.36
C LYS A 256 -8.10 -9.79 -5.01
N GLY A 257 -9.02 -9.78 -5.97
CA GLY A 257 -9.52 -11.02 -6.60
C GLY A 257 -8.43 -11.82 -7.34
N LEU A 258 -8.85 -12.87 -8.06
CA LEU A 258 -7.98 -13.74 -8.86
C LEU A 258 -7.48 -13.04 -10.14
N VAL A 259 -6.61 -12.06 -9.95
CA VAL A 259 -5.84 -11.40 -11.01
C VAL A 259 -4.36 -11.49 -10.66
N GLN A 260 -3.50 -11.64 -11.67
CA GLN A 260 -2.07 -11.70 -11.41
C GLN A 260 -1.57 -10.40 -10.81
N GLN A 261 -0.91 -10.53 -9.67
CA GLN A 261 -0.31 -9.44 -8.95
C GLN A 261 1.17 -9.71 -8.75
N VAL A 262 1.97 -8.66 -8.83
CA VAL A 262 3.43 -8.73 -8.76
C VAL A 262 3.99 -7.63 -7.86
N GLY A 263 5.24 -7.81 -7.46
CA GLY A 263 6.05 -6.76 -6.85
C GLY A 263 7.37 -7.28 -6.33
N PHE A 264 8.03 -6.49 -5.47
CA PHE A 264 9.36 -6.77 -4.97
C PHE A 264 9.41 -6.72 -3.44
N ILE A 265 10.29 -7.52 -2.87
CA ILE A 265 10.77 -7.38 -1.51
C ILE A 265 12.08 -6.62 -1.58
N LEU A 266 12.16 -5.54 -0.84
CA LEU A 266 13.29 -4.65 -0.71
C LEU A 266 14.03 -4.96 0.58
N LYS A 267 15.35 -4.79 0.58
CA LYS A 267 16.22 -4.89 1.75
C LYS A 267 17.02 -3.61 1.92
N HIS A 268 17.13 -3.13 3.15
CA HIS A 268 17.97 -2.00 3.50
C HIS A 268 19.45 -2.39 3.30
N ALA A 269 20.27 -1.48 2.78
CA ALA A 269 21.67 -1.77 2.42
C ALA A 269 22.54 -2.17 3.62
N GLN A 270 22.37 -1.51 4.77
CA GLN A 270 23.18 -1.74 5.98
C GLN A 270 22.44 -2.41 7.15
N LYS A 271 21.11 -2.52 7.09
CA LYS A 271 20.29 -3.02 8.19
C LYS A 271 19.54 -4.29 7.80
N SER A 272 19.20 -5.11 8.79
CA SER A 272 18.33 -6.28 8.63
C SER A 272 16.84 -5.88 8.58
N GLU A 273 16.53 -4.93 7.71
CA GLU A 273 15.18 -4.37 7.51
C GLU A 273 14.71 -4.70 6.09
N PHE A 274 13.49 -5.22 6.01
CA PHE A 274 12.85 -5.62 4.76
C PHE A 274 11.48 -4.96 4.64
N ALA A 275 11.08 -4.60 3.44
CA ALA A 275 9.71 -4.18 3.16
C ALA A 275 9.30 -4.71 1.79
N CYS A 276 8.02 -4.98 1.57
CA CYS A 276 7.53 -5.30 0.23
C CYS A 276 6.88 -4.08 -0.41
N THR A 277 7.05 -3.90 -1.71
CA THR A 277 6.23 -2.97 -2.49
C THR A 277 4.76 -3.39 -2.39
N ARG A 278 3.81 -2.49 -2.62
CA ARG A 278 2.39 -2.87 -2.71
C ARG A 278 2.14 -3.74 -3.97
N PRO A 279 1.29 -4.79 -3.89
CA PRO A 279 0.95 -5.60 -5.05
C PRO A 279 0.30 -4.78 -6.17
N LYS A 280 0.90 -4.85 -7.36
CA LYS A 280 0.39 -4.24 -8.59
C LYS A 280 -0.20 -5.31 -9.50
N VAL A 281 -1.32 -5.01 -10.12
CA VAL A 281 -1.93 -5.88 -11.13
C VAL A 281 -1.10 -5.79 -12.40
N ALA A 282 -0.34 -6.84 -12.71
CA ALA A 282 0.47 -6.94 -13.90
C ALA A 282 0.82 -8.40 -14.17
N VAL A 283 1.18 -8.70 -15.42
CA VAL A 283 1.68 -10.02 -15.79
C VAL A 283 3.11 -10.17 -15.30
N PHE A 284 3.44 -11.28 -14.63
CA PHE A 284 4.77 -11.51 -14.07
C PHE A 284 5.88 -11.51 -15.12
N GLU A 285 5.58 -11.97 -16.34
CA GLU A 285 6.50 -11.88 -17.49
C GLU A 285 6.97 -10.45 -17.80
N TYR A 286 6.20 -9.43 -17.42
CA TYR A 286 6.51 -8.02 -17.67
C TYR A 286 6.93 -7.27 -16.40
N ILE A 287 7.36 -7.99 -15.36
CA ILE A 287 7.74 -7.40 -14.07
C ILE A 287 8.98 -6.49 -14.17
N ASP A 288 9.80 -6.67 -15.20
CA ASP A 288 10.96 -5.82 -15.48
C ASP A 288 10.59 -4.53 -16.24
N ARG A 289 9.38 -4.42 -16.79
CA ARG A 289 8.93 -3.22 -17.51
C ARG A 289 8.54 -2.11 -16.54
N ALA A 290 8.58 -0.87 -17.03
CA ALA A 290 8.18 0.31 -16.27
C ALA A 290 6.71 0.25 -15.75
N SER A 291 5.89 -0.63 -16.32
CA SER A 291 4.53 -0.91 -15.84
C SER A 291 4.49 -1.61 -14.48
N ALA A 292 5.52 -2.36 -14.11
CA ALA A 292 5.57 -3.11 -12.85
C ALA A 292 6.24 -2.35 -11.71
N TYR A 293 7.21 -1.48 -12.01
CA TYR A 293 7.78 -0.53 -11.05
C TYR A 293 8.33 0.71 -11.74
N ALA A 294 8.28 1.83 -11.01
CA ALA A 294 8.71 3.12 -11.50
C ALA A 294 10.21 3.11 -11.83
N ARG A 295 10.57 3.69 -12.97
CA ARG A 295 11.95 3.85 -13.42
C ARG A 295 12.23 5.31 -13.69
N SER A 296 13.45 5.73 -13.37
CA SER A 296 13.97 7.06 -13.72
C SER A 296 14.11 7.20 -15.24
N PRO A 297 14.26 8.43 -15.76
CA PRO A 297 14.52 8.65 -17.19
C PRO A 297 15.78 7.93 -17.71
N SER A 298 16.75 7.63 -16.84
CA SER A 298 17.95 6.84 -17.19
C SER A 298 17.70 5.32 -17.18
N GLY A 299 16.48 4.88 -16.88
CA GLY A 299 16.08 3.48 -16.82
C GLY A 299 16.33 2.79 -15.47
N ALA A 300 17.00 3.46 -14.51
CA ALA A 300 17.25 2.88 -13.18
C ALA A 300 15.96 2.78 -12.36
N ALA A 301 15.82 1.73 -11.55
CA ALA A 301 14.70 1.54 -10.63
C ALA A 301 14.58 2.72 -9.65
N LEU A 302 13.37 3.28 -9.51
CA LEU A 302 13.08 4.25 -8.45
C LEU A 302 12.68 3.46 -7.21
N LEU A 303 13.64 3.28 -6.31
CA LEU A 303 13.45 2.63 -5.01
C LEU A 303 13.53 3.68 -3.88
N PRO A 304 12.97 3.38 -2.70
CA PRO A 304 13.25 4.16 -1.51
C PRO A 304 14.77 4.26 -1.25
N ALA A 305 15.22 5.37 -0.67
CA ALA A 305 16.62 5.60 -0.36
C ALA A 305 17.20 4.47 0.50
N ASP A 306 18.43 4.04 0.21
CA ASP A 306 19.14 2.94 0.90
C ASP A 306 18.52 1.54 0.77
N TYR A 307 17.47 1.36 -0.03
CA TYR A 307 16.89 0.05 -0.32
C TYR A 307 17.32 -0.48 -1.70
N HIS A 308 17.50 -1.79 -1.78
CA HIS A 308 17.70 -2.53 -3.03
C HIS A 308 16.71 -3.69 -3.13
N VAL A 309 16.47 -4.17 -4.35
CA VAL A 309 15.63 -5.36 -4.56
C VAL A 309 16.34 -6.60 -4.01
N PHE A 310 15.66 -7.32 -3.11
CA PHE A 310 16.12 -8.58 -2.53
C PHE A 310 15.46 -9.79 -3.21
N ALA A 311 14.15 -9.71 -3.46
CA ALA A 311 13.39 -10.77 -4.11
C ALA A 311 12.22 -10.19 -4.91
N ALA A 312 11.70 -10.97 -5.85
CA ALA A 312 10.41 -10.68 -6.50
C ALA A 312 9.32 -11.53 -5.84
N TYR A 313 8.07 -11.10 -5.95
CA TYR A 313 6.93 -11.95 -5.64
C TYR A 313 5.86 -11.82 -6.72
N HIS A 314 5.10 -12.90 -6.91
CA HIS A 314 3.93 -12.90 -7.78
C HIS A 314 2.85 -13.86 -7.30
N SER A 315 1.62 -13.62 -7.75
CA SER A 315 0.53 -14.59 -7.66
C SER A 315 0.37 -15.38 -8.96
N VAL A 316 -0.59 -16.31 -8.94
CA VAL A 316 -1.01 -17.05 -10.13
C VAL A 316 -1.31 -16.12 -11.30
N ASP A 317 -0.93 -16.54 -12.51
CA ASP A 317 -1.44 -15.95 -13.75
C ASP A 317 -2.87 -16.45 -14.05
N ASN A 318 -3.63 -15.67 -14.82
CA ASN A 318 -4.93 -16.12 -15.31
C ASN A 318 -4.80 -17.04 -16.54
N VAL A 319 -3.57 -17.25 -17.02
CA VAL A 319 -3.27 -18.03 -18.21
C VAL A 319 -3.15 -19.50 -17.80
N GLN A 320 -4.18 -20.29 -18.12
CA GLN A 320 -4.19 -21.71 -17.82
C GLN A 320 -3.18 -22.45 -18.71
N VAL A 321 -2.19 -23.09 -18.10
CA VAL A 321 -1.33 -24.05 -18.81
C VAL A 321 -2.19 -25.24 -19.24
N PRO A 322 -2.24 -25.60 -20.54
CA PRO A 322 -3.00 -26.75 -20.99
C PRO A 322 -2.50 -28.03 -20.32
N VAL A 323 -3.35 -28.68 -19.53
CA VAL A 323 -3.07 -29.97 -18.87
C VAL A 323 -4.33 -30.84 -18.83
N ALA A 324 -4.14 -32.15 -18.65
CA ALA A 324 -5.23 -33.09 -18.43
C ALA A 324 -6.12 -32.66 -17.25
N ALA A 325 -7.43 -32.95 -17.30
CA ALA A 325 -8.41 -32.48 -16.30
C ALA A 325 -8.04 -32.87 -14.86
N SER A 326 -7.47 -34.07 -14.66
CA SER A 326 -7.01 -34.55 -13.35
C SER A 326 -5.82 -33.78 -12.77
N GLN A 327 -5.06 -33.06 -13.60
CA GLN A 327 -3.87 -32.31 -13.20
C GLN A 327 -4.14 -30.81 -12.97
N ARG A 328 -5.33 -30.31 -13.38
CA ARG A 328 -5.64 -28.87 -13.36
C ARG A 328 -5.53 -28.25 -11.97
N LEU A 329 -6.05 -28.92 -10.94
CA LEU A 329 -6.04 -28.38 -9.58
C LEU A 329 -4.62 -28.19 -9.02
N LEU A 330 -3.72 -29.13 -9.33
CA LEU A 330 -2.31 -29.01 -8.97
C LEU A 330 -1.66 -27.89 -9.77
N MET A 331 -1.82 -27.89 -11.09
CA MET A 331 -1.20 -26.90 -11.97
C MET A 331 -1.66 -25.47 -11.66
N SER A 332 -2.94 -25.26 -11.33
CA SER A 332 -3.48 -23.96 -10.94
C SER A 332 -2.94 -23.46 -9.60
N ASN A 333 -2.40 -24.35 -8.77
CA ASN A 333 -1.76 -24.03 -7.49
C ASN A 333 -0.23 -24.08 -7.54
N CYS A 334 0.34 -24.12 -8.74
CA CYS A 334 1.78 -24.05 -9.00
C CYS A 334 2.11 -22.86 -9.89
N PHE A 335 3.37 -22.42 -9.86
CA PHE A 335 3.88 -21.47 -10.84
C PHE A 335 4.07 -22.16 -12.20
N THR A 336 3.73 -21.45 -13.28
CA THR A 336 3.87 -21.97 -14.65
C THR A 336 5.34 -22.06 -15.07
N PRO A 337 5.71 -22.88 -16.08
CA PRO A 337 7.09 -22.88 -16.59
C PRO A 337 7.53 -21.49 -17.03
N ASP A 338 6.60 -20.67 -17.52
CA ASP A 338 6.85 -19.30 -17.94
C ASP A 338 7.11 -18.35 -16.76
N ASN A 339 6.36 -18.51 -15.66
CA ASN A 339 6.67 -17.81 -14.41
C ASN A 339 8.07 -18.21 -13.91
N LEU A 340 8.40 -19.51 -13.95
CA LEU A 340 9.70 -20.01 -13.52
C LEU A 340 10.84 -19.46 -14.38
N ARG A 341 10.68 -19.45 -15.71
CA ARG A 341 11.61 -18.83 -16.66
C ARG A 341 11.87 -17.37 -16.31
N MET A 342 10.80 -16.59 -16.06
CA MET A 342 10.95 -15.19 -15.69
C MET A 342 11.64 -15.02 -14.34
N GLY A 343 11.27 -15.82 -13.33
CA GLY A 343 11.95 -15.81 -12.03
C GLY A 343 13.44 -16.09 -12.14
N PHE A 344 13.81 -17.10 -12.94
CA PHE A 344 15.21 -17.43 -13.22
C PHE A 344 15.96 -16.34 -13.98
N TRP A 345 15.30 -15.70 -14.95
CA TRP A 345 15.89 -14.56 -15.66
C TRP A 345 16.20 -13.41 -14.70
N LEU A 346 15.29 -13.07 -13.77
CA LEU A 346 15.52 -12.05 -12.75
C LEU A 346 16.73 -12.39 -11.87
N ILE A 347 16.86 -13.65 -11.46
CA ILE A 347 17.97 -14.09 -10.60
C ILE A 347 19.29 -14.11 -11.36
N GLN A 348 19.33 -14.61 -12.59
CA GLN A 348 20.53 -14.66 -13.42
C GLN A 348 21.07 -13.26 -13.75
N ASN A 349 20.19 -12.28 -13.94
CA ASN A 349 20.57 -10.89 -14.23
C ASN A 349 20.80 -10.04 -12.97
N GLY A 350 20.76 -10.65 -11.77
CA GLY A 350 20.98 -9.94 -10.50
C GLY A 350 19.90 -8.90 -10.15
N ILE A 351 18.72 -8.98 -10.77
CA ILE A 351 17.59 -8.09 -10.49
C ILE A 351 16.92 -8.46 -9.16
N ALA A 352 16.82 -9.75 -8.86
CA ALA A 352 16.30 -10.29 -7.61
C ALA A 352 17.08 -11.53 -7.18
N GLY A 353 17.33 -11.75 -5.89
CA GLY A 353 18.07 -12.94 -5.43
C GLY A 353 17.23 -14.21 -5.34
N SER A 354 15.91 -14.06 -5.30
CA SER A 354 14.94 -15.17 -5.19
C SER A 354 13.54 -14.71 -5.56
N VAL A 355 12.59 -15.66 -5.63
CA VAL A 355 11.19 -15.35 -5.96
C VAL A 355 10.23 -16.04 -5.00
N PHE A 356 9.17 -15.33 -4.62
CA PHE A 356 8.05 -15.85 -3.85
C PHE A 356 6.81 -16.00 -4.72
N PHE A 357 6.10 -17.12 -4.57
CA PHE A 357 4.85 -17.40 -5.28
C PHE A 357 3.70 -17.55 -4.28
N SER A 358 2.67 -16.73 -4.44
CA SER A 358 1.41 -16.86 -3.70
C SER A 358 0.43 -17.72 -4.48
N ALA A 359 0.22 -18.96 -4.03
CA ALA A 359 -0.78 -19.86 -4.61
C ALA A 359 -2.21 -19.37 -4.31
N PRO A 360 -3.19 -19.65 -5.19
CA PRO A 360 -4.59 -19.26 -4.99
C PRO A 360 -5.21 -19.78 -3.69
N GLU A 361 -4.92 -21.02 -3.31
CA GLU A 361 -5.48 -21.67 -2.11
C GLU A 361 -4.78 -21.25 -0.81
N GLY A 362 -3.67 -20.48 -0.90
CA GLY A 362 -3.03 -19.85 0.24
C GLY A 362 -1.60 -20.30 0.53
N ALA A 363 -1.04 -21.26 -0.21
CA ALA A 363 0.37 -21.59 -0.04
C ALA A 363 1.28 -20.43 -0.45
N LEU A 364 2.39 -20.29 0.27
CA LEU A 364 3.47 -19.36 -0.07
C LEU A 364 4.71 -20.18 -0.36
N LEU A 365 5.13 -20.18 -1.62
CA LEU A 365 6.33 -20.88 -2.07
C LEU A 365 7.47 -19.89 -2.23
N HIS A 366 8.69 -20.36 -2.01
CA HIS A 366 9.92 -19.59 -2.21
C HIS A 366 10.88 -20.43 -3.05
N TYR A 367 11.40 -19.85 -4.13
CA TYR A 367 12.38 -20.53 -4.96
C TYR A 367 13.59 -19.65 -5.29
N ARG A 368 14.76 -20.29 -5.38
CA ARG A 368 16.05 -19.66 -5.68
C ARG A 368 17.05 -20.69 -6.22
N TRP A 369 18.15 -20.20 -6.78
CA TRP A 369 19.29 -21.07 -7.10
C TRP A 369 19.91 -21.67 -5.84
N GLY A 370 20.42 -22.90 -5.99
CA GLY A 370 21.24 -23.56 -4.98
C GLY A 370 22.66 -23.00 -4.98
N GLU A 371 23.50 -23.51 -4.08
CA GLU A 371 24.92 -23.12 -3.98
C GLU A 371 25.71 -23.43 -5.26
N GLN A 372 25.30 -24.47 -6.00
CA GLN A 372 25.89 -24.88 -7.27
C GLN A 372 25.50 -23.96 -8.45
N GLY A 373 24.69 -22.91 -8.21
CA GLY A 373 24.24 -21.97 -9.22
C GLY A 373 23.02 -22.45 -10.02
N SER A 374 22.90 -21.98 -11.26
CA SER A 374 21.77 -22.28 -12.14
C SER A 374 21.88 -23.66 -12.78
N ASP A 375 20.79 -24.42 -12.79
CA ASP A 375 20.67 -25.64 -13.56
C ASP A 375 20.42 -25.33 -15.04
N ARG A 376 21.38 -25.67 -15.91
CA ARG A 376 21.31 -25.36 -17.34
C ARG A 376 20.21 -26.14 -18.07
N GLU A 377 19.94 -27.37 -17.64
CA GLU A 377 18.93 -28.22 -18.28
C GLU A 377 17.54 -27.68 -17.97
N LEU A 378 17.25 -27.44 -16.69
CA LEU A 378 15.98 -26.84 -16.29
C LEU A 378 15.76 -25.48 -16.98
N VAL A 379 16.78 -24.61 -16.99
CA VAL A 379 16.70 -23.31 -17.69
C VAL A 379 16.39 -23.51 -19.17
N ALA A 380 17.06 -24.45 -19.84
CA ALA A 380 16.81 -24.73 -21.25
C ALA A 380 15.39 -25.25 -21.50
N SER A 381 14.85 -26.08 -20.59
CA SER A 381 13.52 -26.68 -20.70
C SER A 381 12.37 -25.69 -20.49
N VAL A 382 12.58 -24.65 -19.68
CA VAL A 382 11.57 -23.57 -19.49
C VAL A 382 11.76 -22.39 -20.42
N THR A 383 12.88 -22.32 -21.15
CA THR A 383 13.14 -21.22 -22.09
C THR A 383 12.35 -21.40 -23.38
N ARG A 384 11.63 -20.36 -23.80
CA ARG A 384 10.95 -20.29 -25.09
C ARG A 384 11.97 -20.18 -26.23
N ARG A 385 11.88 -21.06 -27.23
CA ARG A 385 12.72 -21.01 -28.44
C ARG A 385 11.91 -20.44 -29.60
N ASN A 386 12.43 -19.42 -30.29
CA ASN A 386 11.83 -18.84 -31.50
C ASN A 386 10.34 -18.44 -31.38
N GLY A 387 9.93 -17.91 -30.22
CA GLY A 387 8.54 -17.48 -29.99
C GLY A 387 7.53 -18.62 -29.77
N GLN A 388 7.99 -19.85 -29.66
CA GLN A 388 7.16 -21.02 -29.33
C GLN A 388 6.99 -21.19 -27.82
N VAL A 389 6.06 -22.06 -27.42
CA VAL A 389 5.98 -22.57 -26.04
C VAL A 389 7.28 -23.27 -25.65
N SER A 390 7.63 -23.21 -24.37
CA SER A 390 8.80 -23.92 -23.84
C SER A 390 8.64 -25.45 -23.94
N ASP A 391 9.75 -26.19 -23.84
CA ASP A 391 9.73 -27.66 -23.89
C ASP A 391 8.81 -28.23 -22.80
N PHE A 392 8.88 -27.69 -21.58
CA PHE A 392 8.01 -28.11 -20.47
C PHE A 392 6.54 -27.75 -20.68
N GLU A 393 6.21 -26.55 -21.19
CA GLU A 393 4.83 -26.22 -21.55
C GLU A 393 4.29 -27.17 -22.62
N HIS A 394 5.08 -27.49 -23.64
CA HIS A 394 4.70 -28.44 -24.66
C HIS A 394 4.45 -29.84 -24.08
N LEU A 395 5.39 -30.36 -23.29
CA LEU A 395 5.28 -31.70 -22.68
C LEU A 395 4.10 -31.82 -21.70
N LEU A 396 3.80 -30.76 -20.95
CA LEU A 396 2.59 -30.66 -20.11
C LEU A 396 1.31 -30.70 -20.98
N SER A 397 1.32 -29.98 -22.11
CA SER A 397 0.16 -29.90 -23.01
C SER A 397 -0.19 -31.22 -23.69
N VAL A 398 0.82 -32.03 -24.04
CA VAL A 398 0.62 -33.36 -24.64
C VAL A 398 0.52 -34.48 -23.59
N GLY A 399 0.64 -34.16 -22.31
CA GLY A 399 0.52 -35.10 -21.19
C GLY A 399 1.69 -36.07 -21.02
N ILE A 400 2.84 -35.80 -21.66
CA ILE A 400 4.07 -36.59 -21.47
C ILE A 400 4.72 -36.23 -20.12
N LEU A 401 4.71 -34.94 -19.75
CA LEU A 401 5.14 -34.47 -18.43
C LEU A 401 3.89 -34.26 -17.56
N SER A 402 3.82 -34.91 -16.41
CA SER A 402 2.75 -34.65 -15.44
C SER A 402 3.04 -33.38 -14.62
N ALA A 403 2.03 -32.74 -14.03
CA ALA A 403 2.26 -31.57 -13.18
C ALA A 403 3.05 -31.94 -11.90
N LEU A 404 2.87 -33.17 -11.40
CA LEU A 404 3.67 -33.71 -10.30
C LEU A 404 5.15 -33.82 -10.68
N ASP A 405 5.44 -34.43 -11.83
CA ASP A 405 6.81 -34.62 -12.30
C ASP A 405 7.45 -33.27 -12.62
N TYR A 406 6.70 -32.31 -13.18
CA TYR A 406 7.18 -30.95 -13.36
C TYR A 406 7.66 -30.33 -12.04
N VAL A 407 6.84 -30.34 -10.98
CA VAL A 407 7.23 -29.80 -9.67
C VAL A 407 8.47 -30.49 -9.11
N ARG A 408 8.57 -31.82 -9.27
CA ARG A 408 9.73 -32.60 -8.81
C ARG A 408 11.00 -32.25 -9.57
N HIS A 409 10.94 -32.11 -10.89
CA HIS A 409 12.09 -31.65 -11.68
C HIS A 409 12.57 -30.27 -11.23
N VAL A 410 11.64 -29.35 -10.95
CA VAL A 410 11.99 -28.02 -10.42
C VAL A 410 12.66 -28.14 -9.05
N ALA A 411 12.10 -28.93 -8.14
CA ALA A 411 12.63 -29.12 -6.79
C ALA A 411 14.00 -29.82 -6.74
N GLN A 412 14.33 -30.63 -7.77
CA GLN A 412 15.65 -31.25 -7.92
C GLN A 412 16.70 -30.23 -8.40
N ALA A 413 16.32 -29.35 -9.33
CA ALA A 413 17.23 -28.41 -9.98
C ALA A 413 17.40 -27.06 -9.26
N CYS A 414 16.49 -26.69 -8.35
CA CYS A 414 16.61 -25.48 -7.55
C CYS A 414 16.20 -25.69 -6.08
N VAL A 415 16.42 -24.69 -5.23
CA VAL A 415 15.87 -24.70 -3.87
C VAL A 415 14.43 -24.21 -3.97
N LEU A 416 13.47 -25.10 -3.69
CA LEU A 416 12.04 -24.80 -3.58
C LEU A 416 11.58 -25.09 -2.15
N GLU A 417 10.94 -24.12 -1.50
CA GLU A 417 10.50 -24.19 -0.11
C GLU A 417 9.03 -23.77 0.04
N VAL A 418 8.30 -24.45 0.91
CA VAL A 418 6.94 -24.10 1.32
C VAL A 418 7.00 -23.33 2.65
N LEU A 419 6.57 -22.08 2.64
CA LEU A 419 6.57 -21.19 3.81
C LEU A 419 5.20 -21.14 4.51
N GLU A 420 4.14 -21.14 3.72
CA GLU A 420 2.76 -21.33 4.19
C GLU A 420 2.11 -22.48 3.42
N VAL A 421 1.31 -23.26 4.13
CA VAL A 421 0.66 -24.47 3.62
C VAL A 421 -0.75 -24.17 3.14
N ASP A 422 -1.26 -25.02 2.26
CA ASP A 422 -2.65 -25.05 1.83
C ASP A 422 -3.07 -26.51 1.54
N PRO A 423 -4.30 -26.78 1.06
CA PRO A 423 -4.73 -28.13 0.72
C PRO A 423 -3.87 -28.86 -0.33
N VAL A 424 -3.09 -28.15 -1.15
CA VAL A 424 -2.20 -28.72 -2.16
C VAL A 424 -0.79 -28.93 -1.60
N TRP A 425 -0.23 -27.88 -0.99
CA TRP A 425 1.10 -27.83 -0.40
C TRP A 425 1.03 -28.05 1.11
N THR A 426 0.90 -29.30 1.53
CA THR A 426 0.52 -29.62 2.91
C THR A 426 1.67 -29.59 3.92
N ARG A 427 2.94 -29.55 3.49
CA ARG A 427 4.13 -29.58 4.37
C ARG A 427 5.01 -28.36 4.19
N LYS A 428 5.37 -27.70 5.30
CA LYS A 428 6.38 -26.62 5.31
C LYS A 428 7.78 -27.18 5.09
N GLY A 429 8.66 -26.32 4.57
CA GLY A 429 10.08 -26.62 4.35
C GLY A 429 10.41 -26.99 2.92
N ARG A 430 11.59 -27.58 2.71
CA ARG A 430 12.14 -27.87 1.39
C ARG A 430 11.32 -28.96 0.68
N VAL A 431 10.96 -28.67 -0.58
CA VAL A 431 10.34 -29.62 -1.50
C VAL A 431 11.44 -30.53 -2.05
N THR A 432 11.18 -31.83 -2.05
CA THR A 432 12.11 -32.85 -2.53
C THR A 432 11.46 -33.67 -3.65
N GLU A 433 12.23 -34.55 -4.28
CA GLU A 433 11.72 -35.51 -5.27
C GLU A 433 10.64 -36.45 -4.73
N SER A 434 10.57 -36.65 -3.41
CA SER A 434 9.53 -37.47 -2.76
C SER A 434 8.26 -36.68 -2.42
N TRP A 435 8.19 -35.39 -2.77
CA TRP A 435 7.02 -34.56 -2.48
C TRP A 435 5.77 -35.11 -3.18
N GLN A 436 4.64 -35.01 -2.48
CA GLN A 436 3.32 -35.44 -2.96
C GLN A 436 2.30 -34.33 -2.66
N PRO A 437 1.51 -33.89 -3.65
CA PRO A 437 0.44 -32.92 -3.44
C PRO A 437 -0.71 -33.56 -2.66
N PHE A 438 -1.49 -32.75 -1.94
CA PHE A 438 -2.65 -33.20 -1.17
C PHE A 438 -2.32 -34.28 -0.13
N ALA A 439 -1.06 -34.37 0.31
CA ALA A 439 -0.65 -35.41 1.23
C ALA A 439 -1.38 -35.24 2.57
N VAL A 440 -2.12 -36.27 2.96
CA VAL A 440 -2.77 -36.33 4.28
C VAL A 440 -1.67 -36.39 5.33
N LEU A 441 -1.64 -35.38 6.19
CA LEU A 441 -0.76 -35.40 7.36
C LEU A 441 -1.39 -36.29 8.43
N PRO A 442 -0.60 -37.15 9.10
CA PRO A 442 -1.09 -37.78 10.32
C PRO A 442 -1.43 -36.68 11.33
N ASP A 443 -2.55 -36.83 12.05
CA ASP A 443 -2.97 -35.90 13.10
C ASP A 443 -1.79 -35.64 14.05
N GLU A 444 -1.40 -34.38 14.19
CA GLU A 444 -0.37 -33.99 15.14
C GLU A 444 -0.94 -34.25 16.54
N PRO A 445 -0.31 -35.10 17.38
CA PRO A 445 -0.81 -35.34 18.73
C PRO A 445 -0.81 -34.00 19.46
N ALA A 446 -1.98 -33.61 19.96
CA ALA A 446 -2.17 -32.38 20.73
C ALA A 446 -1.05 -32.28 21.77
N SER A 447 -0.22 -31.24 21.65
CA SER A 447 0.80 -30.97 22.66
C SER A 447 0.11 -30.82 24.01
N PRO A 448 0.49 -31.58 25.05
CA PRO A 448 -0.10 -31.44 26.36
C PRO A 448 0.23 -30.04 26.87
N SER A 449 -0.82 -29.29 27.19
CA SER A 449 -0.73 -28.00 27.87
C SER A 449 0.10 -28.15 29.14
N ALA A 450 1.19 -27.37 29.23
CA ALA A 450 1.97 -27.17 30.44
C ALA A 450 1.66 -25.80 31.03
#